data_AF-A0A1W2H3S2-F1
#
_entry.id   AF-A0A1W2H3S2-F1
#
_cell.length_a   1.000
_cell.length_b   1.000
_cell.length_c   1.000
_cell.angle_alpha   90.00
_cell.angle_beta   90.00
_cell.angle_gamma   90.00
#
_symmetry.space_group_name_H-M   'P 1'
#
loop_
_entity.id
_entity.type
_entity.pdbx_description
1 polymer ?
#
loop_
_entity_poly.entity_id
_entity_poly.type
_entity_poly.pdbx_seq_one_letter_code
_entity_poly.pdbx_strand_id
1 'polypeptide(L)'
;MDEGDITEKKILEYLRKRRVELLGELNKIDLAIQAMDHQLLEDFGSHDRMNSPMIRNINGISTLQGKVLSPMDEYNPDEKLDNKVAYALTKQGEASKKQICDLICTMEPDLDKNKLERSLSVRLSFLVTNHLIQGKKLGRSYIYRLN
;
A
#
# COMPACT_ATOMS: atom_id res chain seq x y z
N MET A 1 -47.95 11.86 -0.94
CA MET A 1 -47.24 12.35 -2.14
C MET A 1 -46.14 13.28 -1.64
N ASP A 2 -45.03 12.77 -1.13
CA ASP A 2 -43.86 12.16 -1.82
C ASP A 2 -43.05 13.10 -2.73
N GLU A 3 -43.21 14.42 -2.61
CA GLU A 3 -42.34 15.37 -3.34
C GLU A 3 -40.92 15.47 -2.74
N GLY A 4 -40.77 15.37 -1.41
CA GLY A 4 -39.45 15.41 -0.76
C GLY A 4 -38.55 14.23 -1.12
N ASP A 5 -39.15 13.03 -1.19
CA ASP A 5 -38.44 11.76 -1.41
C ASP A 5 -37.92 11.59 -2.85
N ILE A 6 -38.62 12.20 -3.82
CA ILE A 6 -38.18 12.27 -5.23
C ILE A 6 -36.98 13.21 -5.38
N THR A 7 -36.92 14.26 -4.57
CA THR A 7 -35.88 15.30 -4.66
C THR A 7 -34.57 14.82 -4.06
N GLU A 8 -34.63 14.16 -2.90
CA GLU A 8 -33.45 13.57 -2.25
C GLU A 8 -32.82 12.44 -3.09
N LYS A 9 -33.64 11.59 -3.72
CA LYS A 9 -33.16 10.55 -4.64
C LYS A 9 -32.44 11.14 -5.85
N LYS A 10 -32.95 12.23 -6.43
CA LYS A 10 -32.29 12.93 -7.55
C LYS A 10 -30.97 13.57 -7.13
N ILE A 11 -30.89 14.13 -5.91
CA ILE A 11 -29.64 14.68 -5.37
C ILE A 11 -28.62 13.57 -5.15
N LEU A 12 -29.01 12.44 -4.57
CA LEU A 12 -28.13 11.28 -4.39
C LEU A 12 -27.63 10.71 -5.72
N GLU A 13 -28.49 10.64 -6.72
CA GLU A 13 -28.11 10.21 -8.06
C GLU A 13 -27.09 11.16 -8.70
N TYR A 14 -27.33 12.48 -8.60
CA TYR A 14 -26.39 13.49 -9.07
C TYR A 14 -25.03 13.38 -8.36
N LEU A 15 -25.01 13.23 -7.04
CA LEU A 15 -23.76 13.09 -6.26
C LEU A 15 -23.01 11.80 -6.61
N ARG A 16 -23.72 10.68 -6.83
CA ARG A 16 -23.11 9.43 -7.27
C ARG A 16 -22.51 9.55 -8.67
N LYS A 17 -23.23 10.17 -9.60
CA LYS A 17 -22.74 10.43 -10.95
C LYS A 17 -21.49 11.32 -10.91
N ARG A 18 -21.54 12.40 -10.14
CA ARG A 18 -20.42 13.33 -9.97
C ARG A 18 -19.19 12.65 -9.36
N ARG A 19 -19.38 11.74 -8.40
CA ARG A 19 -18.31 10.93 -7.83
C ARG A 19 -17.62 10.05 -8.88
N VAL A 20 -18.39 9.40 -9.76
CA VAL A 20 -17.85 8.55 -10.83
C VAL A 20 -17.06 9.39 -11.84
N GLU A 21 -17.56 10.58 -12.21
CA GLU A 21 -16.83 11.51 -13.08
C GLU A 21 -15.47 11.91 -12.50
N LEU A 22 -15.44 12.32 -11.22
CA LEU A 22 -14.20 12.71 -10.54
C LEU A 22 -13.20 11.55 -10.44
N LEU A 23 -13.67 10.32 -10.20
CA LEU A 23 -12.80 9.14 -10.23
C LEU A 23 -12.21 8.89 -11.63
N GLY A 24 -13.00 9.14 -12.68
CA GLY A 24 -12.52 9.06 -14.06
C GLY A 24 -11.44 10.11 -14.37
N GLU A 25 -11.60 11.33 -13.86
CA GLU A 25 -10.58 12.39 -13.97
C GLU A 25 -9.30 12.04 -13.21
N LEU A 26 -9.42 11.52 -11.98
CA LEU A 26 -8.27 11.06 -11.20
C LEU A 26 -7.50 9.94 -11.92
N ASN A 27 -8.21 8.98 -12.52
CA ASN A 27 -7.57 7.90 -13.27
C ASN A 27 -6.76 8.42 -14.48
N LYS A 28 -7.22 9.49 -15.15
CA LYS A 28 -6.46 10.13 -16.23
C LYS A 28 -5.18 10.77 -15.72
N ILE A 29 -5.23 11.39 -14.53
CA ILE A 29 -4.06 11.98 -13.88
C ILE A 29 -3.08 10.88 -13.49
N ASP A 30 -3.55 9.77 -12.90
CA ASP A 30 -2.70 8.63 -12.54
C ASP A 30 -2.00 8.01 -13.76
N LEU A 31 -2.71 7.85 -14.89
CA LEU A 31 -2.11 7.40 -16.14
C LEU A 31 -1.03 8.36 -16.67
N ALA A 32 -1.26 9.67 -16.55
CA ALA A 32 -0.28 10.66 -16.95
C ALA A 32 0.97 10.61 -16.04
N ILE A 33 0.78 10.46 -14.72
CA ILE A 33 1.88 10.30 -13.76
C ILE A 33 2.71 9.06 -14.10
N GLN A 34 2.06 7.91 -14.33
CA GLN A 34 2.76 6.67 -14.70
C GLN A 34 3.56 6.82 -16.00
N ALA A 35 2.99 7.48 -17.02
CA ALA A 35 3.69 7.74 -18.27
C ALA A 35 4.94 8.62 -18.06
N MET A 36 4.86 9.64 -17.21
CA MET A 36 6.00 10.50 -16.88
C MET A 36 7.06 9.77 -16.05
N ASP A 37 6.66 8.88 -15.13
CA ASP A 37 7.57 8.08 -14.31
C ASP A 37 8.35 7.06 -15.16
N HIS A 38 7.70 6.46 -16.16
CA HIS A 38 8.36 5.60 -17.15
C HIS A 38 9.32 6.38 -18.06
N GLN A 39 9.00 7.63 -18.42
CA GLN A 39 9.92 8.49 -19.19
C GLN A 39 11.17 8.89 -18.40
N LEU A 40 11.07 9.03 -17.07
CA LEU A 40 12.23 9.28 -16.19
C LEU A 40 13.17 8.06 -16.06
N LEU A 41 12.68 6.86 -16.35
CA LEU A 41 13.47 5.62 -16.31
C LEU A 41 14.20 5.31 -17.63
N GLU A 42 13.77 5.87 -18.77
CA GLU A 42 14.44 5.65 -20.07
C GLU A 42 15.57 6.65 -20.36
N ASP A 43 15.71 7.73 -19.59
CA ASP A 43 16.77 8.75 -19.78
C ASP A 43 18.08 8.41 -19.02
N PHE A 44 18.10 7.30 -18.27
CA PHE A 44 19.29 6.77 -17.59
C PHE A 44 19.63 5.34 -18.05
N GLY A 45 20.07 5.16 -19.30
CA GLY A 45 20.80 3.94 -19.66
C GLY A 45 20.70 3.49 -21.11
N SER A 46 21.57 4.03 -21.97
CA SER A 46 21.88 3.45 -23.27
C SER A 46 22.72 2.16 -23.12
N HIS A 47 22.44 1.16 -23.98
CA HIS A 47 23.10 -0.16 -24.14
C HIS A 47 22.73 -1.19 -23.06
N ASP A 48 22.20 -2.39 -23.35
CA ASP A 48 22.58 -3.35 -24.38
C ASP A 48 21.48 -4.44 -24.51
N ARG A 49 21.29 -4.95 -25.74
CA ARG A 49 20.81 -6.29 -26.15
C ARG A 49 19.64 -7.01 -25.42
N MET A 50 18.63 -7.32 -26.24
CA MET A 50 18.01 -8.66 -26.40
C MET A 50 17.96 -9.55 -25.14
N ASN A 51 16.84 -9.47 -24.43
CA ASN A 51 16.03 -10.65 -24.15
C ASN A 51 14.67 -10.17 -23.64
N SER A 52 13.65 -10.44 -24.45
CA SER A 52 12.27 -10.42 -23.99
C SER A 52 12.06 -11.62 -23.07
N PRO A 53 11.57 -11.44 -21.83
CA PRO A 53 10.63 -12.37 -21.27
C PRO A 53 9.24 -11.82 -21.52
N MET A 54 8.39 -12.62 -22.18
CA MET A 54 6.94 -12.52 -22.07
C MET A 54 6.56 -12.28 -20.60
N ILE A 55 6.22 -11.04 -20.25
CA ILE A 55 5.55 -10.76 -18.98
C ILE A 55 4.09 -11.14 -19.21
N ARG A 56 3.76 -12.33 -18.71
CA ARG A 56 2.40 -12.85 -18.56
C ARG A 56 1.50 -11.73 -18.04
N ASN A 57 0.32 -11.62 -18.64
CA ASN A 57 -0.85 -10.97 -18.06
C ASN A 57 -0.89 -11.18 -16.53
N ILE A 58 -0.54 -10.14 -15.77
CA ILE A 58 -0.94 -10.05 -14.38
C ILE A 58 -2.25 -9.27 -14.36
N ASN A 59 -3.32 -9.92 -14.80
CA ASN A 59 -4.66 -9.59 -14.37
C ASN A 59 -4.68 -9.76 -12.85
N GLY A 60 -4.47 -8.67 -12.11
CA GLY A 60 -4.41 -8.73 -10.65
C GLY A 60 -3.79 -7.54 -9.94
N ILE A 61 -3.61 -6.38 -10.58
CA ILE A 61 -3.39 -5.13 -9.85
C ILE A 61 -4.73 -4.75 -9.22
N SER A 62 -5.06 -5.45 -8.12
CA SER A 62 -6.12 -5.04 -7.22
C SER A 62 -5.75 -3.64 -6.75
N THR A 63 -6.61 -2.69 -7.10
CA THR A 63 -6.66 -1.35 -6.56
C THR A 63 -6.60 -1.41 -5.03
N LEU A 64 -5.40 -1.26 -4.47
CA LEU A 64 -5.16 -1.09 -3.03
C LEU A 64 -5.17 0.40 -2.63
N GLN A 65 -5.63 1.29 -3.52
CA GLN A 65 -5.97 2.65 -3.15
C GLN A 65 -7.22 2.60 -2.24
N GLY A 66 -6.98 2.65 -0.93
CA GLY A 66 -8.03 2.80 0.10
C GLY A 66 -8.15 1.65 1.10
N LYS A 67 -7.41 0.54 0.96
CA LYS A 67 -7.47 -0.55 1.93
C LYS A 67 -6.45 -0.32 3.05
N VAL A 68 -6.81 0.53 4.01
CA VAL A 68 -6.02 0.71 5.26
C VAL A 68 -5.70 -0.67 5.85
N LEU A 69 -4.45 -0.87 6.27
CA LEU A 69 -4.05 -2.11 6.94
C LEU A 69 -4.92 -2.30 8.18
N SER A 70 -5.73 -3.36 8.16
CA SER A 70 -6.65 -3.66 9.25
C SER A 70 -5.86 -4.19 10.45
N PRO A 71 -6.22 -3.81 11.68
CA PRO A 71 -5.59 -4.38 12.86
C PRO A 71 -5.81 -5.89 12.89
N MET A 72 -4.78 -6.63 13.30
CA MET A 72 -4.85 -8.09 13.43
C MET A 72 -4.52 -8.47 14.87
N ASP A 73 -5.46 -9.16 15.51
CA ASP A 73 -5.30 -9.59 16.90
C ASP A 73 -4.55 -10.92 17.05
N GLU A 74 -4.55 -11.74 15.98
CA GLU A 74 -3.94 -13.06 15.91
C GLU A 74 -2.77 -13.08 14.93
N TYR A 75 -1.68 -13.73 15.35
CA TYR A 75 -0.51 -13.93 14.51
C TYR A 75 -0.67 -15.19 13.66
N ASN A 76 -0.49 -15.07 12.35
CA ASN A 76 -0.48 -16.20 11.45
C ASN A 76 0.85 -16.26 10.67
N PRO A 77 1.63 -17.34 10.81
CA PRO A 77 2.93 -17.46 10.15
C PRO A 77 2.85 -17.68 8.64
N ASP A 78 1.73 -18.20 8.13
CA ASP A 78 1.53 -18.44 6.69
C ASP A 78 1.05 -17.19 5.94
N GLU A 79 0.73 -16.12 6.68
CA GLU A 79 0.25 -14.87 6.11
C GLU A 79 1.35 -14.01 5.48
N LYS A 80 0.92 -13.06 4.65
CA LYS A 80 1.84 -12.10 4.00
C LYS A 80 2.54 -11.23 5.04
N LEU A 81 3.73 -10.74 4.69
CA LEU A 81 4.51 -9.83 5.54
C LEU A 81 3.71 -8.58 5.96
N ASP A 82 2.80 -8.10 5.11
CA ASP A 82 1.92 -6.97 5.44
C ASP A 82 1.06 -7.23 6.67
N ASN A 83 0.48 -8.43 6.75
CA ASN A 83 -0.37 -8.87 7.84
C ASN A 83 0.45 -9.08 9.12
N LYS A 84 1.68 -9.60 8.99
CA LYS A 84 2.65 -9.69 10.10
C LYS A 84 3.04 -8.30 10.63
N VAL A 85 3.22 -7.32 9.73
CA VAL A 85 3.45 -5.92 10.10
C VAL A 85 2.20 -5.33 10.77
N ALA A 86 1.00 -5.61 10.25
CA ALA A 86 -0.26 -5.17 10.85
C ALA A 86 -0.36 -5.64 12.29
N TYR A 87 -0.16 -6.94 12.53
CA TYR A 87 -0.15 -7.54 13.86
C TYR A 87 0.86 -6.86 14.79
N ALA A 88 2.10 -6.65 14.30
CA ALA A 88 3.14 -6.00 15.10
C ALA A 88 2.75 -4.57 15.50
N LEU A 89 2.14 -3.82 14.60
CA LEU A 89 1.64 -2.47 14.86
C LEU A 89 0.38 -2.46 15.73
N THR A 90 -0.49 -3.49 15.65
CA THR A 90 -1.64 -3.64 16.54
C THR A 90 -1.20 -3.89 17.98
N LYS A 91 -0.18 -4.74 18.19
CA LYS A 91 0.30 -5.06 19.55
C LYS A 91 1.12 -3.93 20.19
N GLN A 92 1.91 -3.19 19.40
CA GLN A 92 2.78 -2.13 19.93
C GLN A 92 2.21 -0.72 19.78
N GLY A 93 1.19 -0.51 18.95
CA GLY A 93 0.61 0.79 18.61
C GLY A 93 1.52 1.61 17.69
N GLU A 94 2.69 2.00 18.20
CA GLU A 94 3.74 2.69 17.46
C GLU A 94 5.06 1.91 17.57
N ALA A 95 5.62 1.48 16.44
CA ALA A 95 6.82 0.64 16.43
C ALA A 95 7.84 1.10 15.40
N SER A 96 9.12 0.97 15.75
CA SER A 96 10.22 1.11 14.81
C SER A 96 10.43 -0.18 13.99
N LYS A 97 11.10 -0.06 12.84
CA LYS A 97 11.49 -1.22 12.02
C LYS A 97 12.14 -2.34 12.85
N LYS A 98 13.04 -1.96 13.77
CA LYS A 98 13.76 -2.92 14.61
C LYS A 98 12.79 -3.68 15.53
N GLN A 99 11.87 -2.97 16.17
CA GLN A 99 10.88 -3.58 17.07
C GLN A 99 9.92 -4.51 16.32
N ILE A 100 9.50 -4.13 15.11
CA ILE A 100 8.66 -4.98 14.24
C ILE A 100 9.42 -6.26 13.86
N CYS A 101 10.68 -6.13 13.44
CA CYS A 101 11.54 -7.26 13.10
C CYS A 101 11.75 -8.21 14.29
N ASP A 102 12.07 -7.66 15.46
CA ASP A 102 12.30 -8.43 16.68
C ASP A 102 11.03 -9.19 17.11
N LEU A 103 9.85 -8.58 16.97
CA LEU A 103 8.58 -9.24 17.31
C LEU A 103 8.26 -10.39 16.35
N ILE A 104 8.46 -10.21 15.05
CA ILE A 104 8.27 -11.27 14.04
C ILE A 104 9.27 -12.42 14.29
N CYS A 105 10.55 -12.13 14.55
CA CYS A 105 11.54 -13.15 14.89
C CYS A 105 11.24 -13.86 16.21
N THR A 106 10.51 -13.24 17.14
CA THR A 106 10.08 -13.90 18.38
C THR A 106 8.99 -14.93 18.09
N MET A 107 8.10 -14.65 17.13
CA MET A 107 7.06 -15.58 16.71
C MET A 107 7.56 -16.65 15.73
N GLU A 108 8.56 -16.33 14.92
CA GLU A 108 9.20 -17.23 13.95
C GLU A 108 10.73 -17.21 14.16
N PRO A 109 11.24 -17.96 15.16
CA PRO A 109 12.67 -17.96 15.49
C PRO A 109 13.54 -18.58 14.40
N ASP A 110 12.96 -19.40 13.52
CA ASP A 110 13.66 -20.04 12.40
C ASP A 110 13.93 -19.08 11.22
N LEU A 111 13.38 -17.86 11.24
CA LEU A 111 13.62 -16.88 10.18
C LEU A 111 14.99 -16.21 10.29
N ASP A 112 15.66 -16.08 9.15
CA ASP A 112 16.88 -15.29 9.03
C ASP A 112 16.56 -13.80 9.20
N LYS A 113 16.95 -13.26 10.37
CA LYS A 113 16.77 -11.87 10.77
C LYS A 113 17.28 -10.87 9.72
N ASN A 114 18.41 -11.16 9.07
CA ASN A 114 19.00 -10.23 8.10
C ASN A 114 18.18 -10.15 6.82
N LYS A 115 17.63 -11.29 6.37
CA LYS A 115 16.74 -11.33 5.20
C LYS A 115 15.41 -10.65 5.51
N LEU A 116 14.87 -10.92 6.70
CA LEU A 116 13.64 -10.28 7.17
C LEU A 116 13.80 -8.76 7.21
N GLU A 117 14.87 -8.24 7.81
CA GLU A 117 15.07 -6.80 7.95
C GLU A 117 15.17 -6.08 6.59
N ARG A 118 15.83 -6.69 5.60
CA ARG A 118 15.91 -6.15 4.24
C ARG A 118 14.54 -6.12 3.58
N SER A 119 13.80 -7.24 3.65
CA SER A 119 12.44 -7.35 3.11
C SER A 119 11.49 -6.34 3.77
N LEU A 120 11.56 -6.24 5.10
CA LEU A 120 10.76 -5.32 5.92
C LEU A 120 11.06 -3.85 5.58
N SER A 121 12.32 -3.48 5.32
CA SER A 121 12.68 -2.11 4.93
C SER A 121 12.01 -1.71 3.61
N VAL A 122 12.07 -2.57 2.59
CA VAL A 122 11.40 -2.33 1.30
C VAL A 122 9.89 -2.26 1.49
N ARG A 123 9.33 -3.18 2.29
CA ARG A 123 7.89 -3.27 2.47
C ARG A 123 7.32 -2.11 3.29
N LEU A 124 7.96 -1.69 4.37
CA LEU A 124 7.54 -0.53 5.15
C LEU A 124 7.54 0.75 4.31
N SER A 125 8.54 0.95 3.45
CA SER A 125 8.54 2.06 2.50
C SER A 125 7.33 2.00 1.57
N PHE A 126 7.03 0.82 1.00
CA PHE A 126 5.84 0.62 0.18
C PHE A 126 4.54 0.93 0.95
N LEU A 127 4.40 0.43 2.18
CA LEU A 127 3.19 0.64 2.99
C LEU A 127 2.96 2.13 3.34
N VAL A 128 4.04 2.88 3.61
CA VAL A 128 3.97 4.33 3.86
C VAL A 128 3.63 5.09 2.58
N THR A 129 4.31 4.80 1.46
CA THR A 129 4.07 5.48 0.18
C THR A 129 2.65 5.27 -0.34
N ASN A 130 2.06 4.10 -0.07
CA ASN A 130 0.67 3.79 -0.45
C ASN A 130 -0.36 4.21 0.60
N HIS A 131 0.03 4.98 1.63
CA HIS A 131 -0.86 5.43 2.71
C HIS A 131 -1.61 4.30 3.44
N LEU A 132 -1.00 3.11 3.51
CA LEU A 132 -1.57 1.96 4.22
C LEU A 132 -1.24 2.00 5.72
N ILE A 133 -0.11 2.63 6.07
CA ILE A 133 0.34 2.93 7.44
C ILE A 133 0.88 4.36 7.49
N GLN A 134 0.96 4.92 8.70
CA GLN A 134 1.60 6.22 8.95
C GLN A 134 3.05 6.02 9.39
N GLY A 135 3.97 6.75 8.76
CA GLY A 135 5.38 6.81 9.16
C GLY A 135 5.73 8.19 9.68
N LYS A 136 6.25 8.29 10.91
CA LYS A 136 6.76 9.51 11.51
C LYS A 136 8.27 9.41 11.67
N LYS A 137 9.01 10.38 11.11
CA LYS A 137 10.46 10.46 11.30
C LYS A 137 10.77 10.96 12.72
N LEU A 138 11.50 10.16 13.48
CA LEU A 138 12.00 10.51 14.81
C LEU A 138 13.54 10.44 14.80
N GLY A 139 14.18 11.59 14.60
CA GLY A 139 15.63 11.71 14.48
C GLY A 139 16.18 10.97 13.25
N ARG A 140 16.99 9.93 13.49
CA ARG A 140 17.59 9.07 12.44
C ARG A 140 16.75 7.84 12.11
N SER A 141 15.59 7.67 12.75
CA SER A 141 14.75 6.48 12.60
C SER A 141 13.31 6.87 12.25
N TYR A 142 12.55 5.88 11.78
CA TYR A 142 11.11 6.02 11.54
C TYR A 142 10.36 5.19 12.56
N ILE A 143 9.26 5.76 13.03
CA ILE A 143 8.23 5.09 13.82
C ILE A 143 7.02 4.93 12.91
N TYR A 144 6.43 3.75 12.94
CA TYR A 144 5.29 3.37 12.12
C TYR A 144 4.08 3.13 13.01
N ARG A 145 2.89 3.46 12.50
CA ARG A 145 1.60 3.20 13.15
C ARG A 145 0.52 2.88 12.14
N LEU A 146 -0.53 2.16 12.56
CA LEU A 146 -1.72 1.97 11.74
C LEU A 146 -2.48 3.31 11.58
N ASN A 147 -3.18 3.47 10.45
CA ASN A 147 -3.99 4.65 10.17
C ASN A 147 -5.34 4.59 10.87
#